data_AF-A0A3C0NVH3-F1
#
_entry.id   AF-A0A3C0NVH3-F1
#
_cell.length_a   1.000
_cell.length_b   1.000
_cell.length_c   1.000
_cell.angle_alpha   90.00
_cell.angle_beta   90.00
_cell.angle_gamma   90.00
#
_symmetry.space_group_name_H-M   'P 1'
#
loop_
_entity.id
_entity.type
_entity.pdbx_description
1 polymer ?
#
loop_
_entity_poly.entity_id
_entity_poly.type
_entity_poly.pdbx_seq_one_letter_code
_entity_poly.pdbx_strand_id
1 'polypeptide(L)'
;ACKEPKFGQKLNRDRSQIILTGMEAHICILQTALDLLSMGKQVFVVEDAIISRSADHHANAVARLRDSGCIITNTESVLFECLGSASHEAFKAIATLIK
;
A
#
# COMPACT_ATOMS: atom_id res chain seq x y z
N ALA A 1 -5.02 11.06 5.80
CA ALA A 1 -5.91 10.21 6.63
C ALA A 1 -5.44 10.08 8.08
N CYS A 2 -4.13 9.98 8.34
CA CYS A 2 -3.54 9.74 9.67
C CYS A 2 -3.93 10.76 10.76
N LYS A 3 -4.31 11.98 10.35
CA LYS A 3 -4.78 13.04 11.25
C LYS A 3 -6.22 12.84 11.76
N GLU A 4 -7.00 11.95 11.15
CA GLU A 4 -8.34 11.61 11.65
C GLU A 4 -8.21 10.75 12.93
N PRO A 5 -8.69 11.21 14.09
CA PRO A 5 -8.37 10.57 15.37
C PRO A 5 -8.74 9.09 15.46
N LYS A 6 -9.90 8.72 14.90
CA LYS A 6 -10.35 7.31 14.90
C LYS A 6 -9.45 6.41 14.07
N PHE A 7 -8.91 6.95 12.97
CA PHE A 7 -7.99 6.21 12.11
C PHE A 7 -6.59 6.14 12.75
N GLY A 8 -6.07 7.25 13.26
CA GLY A 8 -4.76 7.30 13.93
C GLY A 8 -4.65 6.31 15.10
N GLN A 9 -5.68 6.17 15.94
CA GLN A 9 -5.71 5.21 17.04
C GLN A 9 -5.63 3.74 16.60
N LYS A 10 -6.05 3.42 15.37
CA LYS A 10 -5.96 2.05 14.82
C LYS A 10 -4.58 1.74 14.24
N LEU A 11 -3.72 2.75 14.07
CA LEU A 11 -2.35 2.62 13.54
C LEU A 11 -1.29 2.33 14.63
N ASN A 12 -1.71 1.95 15.84
CA ASN A 12 -0.83 1.72 16.99
C ASN A 12 0.27 0.66 16.73
N ARG A 13 1.24 0.59 17.64
CA ARG A 13 2.60 0.08 17.45
C ARG A 13 2.75 -1.36 16.90
N ASP A 14 1.76 -2.23 17.09
CA ASP A 14 1.94 -3.67 16.81
C ASP A 14 1.95 -4.03 15.32
N ARG A 15 1.45 -3.15 14.43
CA ARG A 15 1.51 -3.37 12.98
C ARG A 15 2.46 -2.37 12.34
N SER A 16 3.69 -2.80 12.10
CA SER A 16 4.74 -1.97 11.50
C SER A 16 4.60 -1.83 9.98
N GLN A 17 3.98 -2.81 9.32
CA GLN A 17 3.80 -2.85 7.87
C GLN A 17 2.37 -2.46 7.48
N ILE A 18 2.24 -1.62 6.45
CA ILE A 18 0.96 -1.13 5.93
C ILE A 18 0.90 -1.35 4.42
N ILE A 19 -0.14 -2.05 3.96
CA ILE A 19 -0.52 -2.12 2.55
C ILE A 19 -1.50 -0.97 2.27
N LEU A 20 -1.17 -0.11 1.33
CA LEU A 20 -1.92 1.10 1.01
C LEU A 20 -2.46 1.04 -0.43
N THR A 21 -3.77 1.23 -0.58
CA THR A 21 -4.53 1.20 -1.84
C THR A 21 -5.57 2.33 -1.85
N GLY A 22 -6.16 2.64 -3.02
CA GLY A 22 -7.28 3.57 -3.15
C GLY A 22 -7.03 4.78 -4.05
N MET A 23 -7.71 5.90 -3.77
CA MET A 23 -7.70 7.09 -4.64
C MET A 23 -7.79 8.41 -3.84
N GLU A 24 -7.28 9.53 -4.34
CA GLU A 24 -6.45 9.68 -5.54
C GLU A 24 -4.97 9.47 -5.24
N ALA A 25 -4.22 8.81 -6.15
CA ALA A 25 -2.82 8.44 -5.95
C ALA A 25 -1.94 9.65 -5.56
N HIS A 26 -2.08 10.76 -6.29
CA HIS A 26 -1.28 11.97 -6.13
C HIS A 26 -1.73 12.88 -4.97
N ILE A 27 -2.86 12.59 -4.33
CA ILE A 27 -3.44 13.40 -3.26
C ILE A 27 -3.51 12.57 -1.98
N CYS A 28 -4.55 11.76 -1.83
CA CYS A 28 -4.88 11.07 -0.59
C CYS A 28 -3.89 9.94 -0.29
N ILE A 29 -3.48 9.18 -1.30
CA ILE A 29 -2.53 8.07 -1.13
C ILE A 29 -1.15 8.63 -0.78
N LEU A 30 -0.65 9.57 -1.59
CA LEU A 30 0.64 10.21 -1.34
C LEU A 30 0.72 10.87 0.04
N GLN A 31 -0.25 11.70 0.42
CA GLN A 31 -0.23 12.34 1.75
C GLN A 31 -0.32 11.32 2.88
N THR A 32 -1.14 10.28 2.73
CA THR A 32 -1.28 9.25 3.77
C THR A 32 0.00 8.42 3.90
N ALA A 33 0.64 8.07 2.79
CA ALA A 33 1.92 7.36 2.81
C ALA A 33 3.02 8.15 3.51
N LEU A 34 3.13 9.45 3.22
CA LEU A 34 4.10 10.34 3.88
C LEU A 34 3.85 10.44 5.39
N ASP A 35 2.58 10.59 5.81
CA ASP A 35 2.23 10.56 7.23
C ASP A 35 2.63 9.22 7.87
N LEU A 36 2.32 8.08 7.25
CA LEU A 36 2.67 6.74 7.76
C LEU A 36 4.18 6.52 7.87
N LEU A 37 4.95 6.96 6.87
CA LEU A 37 6.41 6.93 6.90
C LEU A 37 6.96 7.78 8.06
N SER A 38 6.42 8.97 8.28
CA SER A 38 6.80 9.84 9.41
C SER A 38 6.52 9.21 10.78
N MET A 39 5.54 8.29 10.85
CA MET A 39 5.22 7.48 12.03
C MET A 39 6.12 6.24 12.17
N GLY A 40 7.11 6.06 11.29
CA GLY A 40 8.04 4.92 11.30
C GLY A 40 7.44 3.61 10.78
N LYS A 41 6.36 3.67 9.99
CA LYS A 41 5.76 2.48 9.36
C LYS A 41 6.49 2.14 8.07
N GLN A 42 6.55 0.85 7.74
CA GLN A 42 6.93 0.38 6.42
C GLN A 42 5.68 0.38 5.53
N VAL A 43 5.71 1.15 4.45
CA VAL A 43 4.53 1.36 3.59
C VAL A 43 4.74 0.67 2.25
N PHE A 44 3.86 -0.26 1.94
CA PHE A 44 3.74 -0.94 0.65
C PHE A 44 2.59 -0.30 -0.11
N VAL A 45 2.87 0.35 -1.23
CA VAL A 45 1.84 0.90 -2.11
C VAL A 45 1.63 -0.05 -3.28
N VAL A 46 0.38 -0.48 -3.46
CA VAL A 46 -0.01 -1.43 -4.51
C VAL A 46 -0.41 -0.61 -5.74
N GLU A 47 0.50 -0.50 -6.71
CA GLU A 47 0.39 0.42 -7.85
C GLU A 47 -0.86 0.16 -8.71
N ASP A 48 -1.17 -1.10 -8.97
CA ASP A 48 -2.36 -1.53 -9.72
C ASP A 48 -3.67 -1.41 -8.92
N ALA A 49 -3.59 -1.07 -7.62
CA ALA A 49 -4.73 -0.81 -6.74
C ALA A 49 -4.80 0.64 -6.27
N ILE A 50 -4.05 1.55 -6.88
CA ILE A 50 -4.22 3.00 -6.73
C ILE A 50 -4.61 3.63 -8.06
N ILE A 51 -5.38 4.72 -8.01
CA ILE A 51 -5.82 5.39 -9.24
C ILE A 51 -5.76 6.91 -9.12
N SER A 52 -5.59 7.57 -10.27
CA SER A 52 -5.82 9.00 -10.47
C SER A 52 -6.59 9.20 -11.76
N ARG A 53 -7.29 10.33 -11.91
CA ARG A 53 -7.99 10.65 -13.17
C ARG A 53 -7.02 10.86 -14.34
N SER A 54 -5.83 11.41 -14.06
CA SER A 54 -4.76 11.63 -15.04
C SER A 54 -3.65 10.59 -14.86
N ALA A 55 -3.20 10.03 -15.99
CA ALA A 55 -2.06 9.11 -16.03
C ALA A 55 -0.76 9.80 -15.59
N ASP A 56 -0.56 11.07 -15.96
CA ASP A 56 0.62 11.85 -15.55
C ASP A 56 0.63 12.07 -14.03
N HIS A 57 -0.54 12.33 -13.44
CA HIS A 57 -0.65 12.46 -11.99
C HIS A 57 -0.37 11.14 -11.28
N HIS A 58 -0.86 10.02 -11.83
CA HIS A 58 -0.56 8.69 -11.32
C HIS A 58 0.95 8.40 -11.35
N ALA A 59 1.59 8.58 -12.51
CA ALA A 59 3.02 8.34 -12.70
C ALA A 59 3.88 9.21 -11.76
N ASN A 60 3.56 10.49 -11.63
CA ASN A 60 4.21 11.38 -10.69
C ASN A 60 4.03 10.92 -9.23
N ALA A 61 2.83 10.47 -8.85
CA ALA A 61 2.59 9.97 -7.50
C ALA A 61 3.45 8.73 -7.19
N VAL A 62 3.50 7.76 -8.11
CA VAL A 62 4.29 6.53 -7.96
C VAL A 62 5.78 6.85 -7.82
N ALA A 63 6.31 7.77 -8.64
CA ALA A 63 7.69 8.21 -8.53
C ALA A 63 7.97 8.85 -7.15
N ARG A 64 7.14 9.79 -6.73
CA ARG A 64 7.29 10.46 -5.42
C ARG A 64 7.17 9.50 -4.24
N LEU A 65 6.23 8.56 -4.29
CA LEU A 65 6.06 7.54 -3.26
C LEU A 65 7.32 6.68 -3.13
N ARG A 66 7.88 6.23 -4.26
CA ARG A 66 9.13 5.47 -4.31
C ARG A 66 10.29 6.27 -3.72
N ASP A 67 10.48 7.52 -4.16
CA ASP A 67 11.56 8.40 -3.69
C ASP A 67 11.43 8.74 -2.20
N SER A 68 10.21 8.72 -1.66
CA SER A 68 9.96 8.97 -0.23
C SER A 68 10.23 7.74 0.66
N GLY A 69 10.53 6.59 0.07
CA GLY A 69 10.84 5.35 0.79
C GLY A 69 9.66 4.36 0.91
N CYS A 70 8.57 4.56 0.17
CA CYS A 70 7.55 3.51 0.03
C CYS A 70 8.07 2.37 -0.86
N ILE A 71 7.67 1.15 -0.54
CA ILE A 71 7.85 -0.01 -1.41
C ILE A 71 6.70 -0.01 -2.40
N ILE A 72 7.00 0.16 -3.69
CA ILE A 72 6.00 0.03 -4.75
C ILE A 72 5.92 -1.43 -5.16
N THR A 73 4.72 -2.01 -5.07
CA THR A 73 4.44 -3.41 -5.41
C THR A 73 3.15 -3.49 -6.24
N ASN A 74 2.67 -4.70 -6.51
CA ASN A 74 1.39 -4.96 -7.17
C ASN A 74 0.56 -5.98 -6.38
N THR A 75 -0.72 -6.12 -6.74
CA THR A 75 -1.70 -6.94 -6.03
C THR A 75 -1.25 -8.39 -5.89
N GLU A 76 -0.72 -8.97 -6.96
CA GLU A 76 -0.27 -10.36 -6.97
C GLU A 76 0.93 -10.56 -6.05
N SER A 77 1.93 -9.68 -6.18
CA SER A 77 3.18 -9.76 -5.41
C SER A 77 2.92 -9.63 -3.92
N VAL A 78 2.13 -8.63 -3.49
CA VAL A 78 1.86 -8.41 -2.07
C VAL A 78 1.10 -9.57 -1.43
N LEU A 79 0.19 -10.21 -2.18
CA LEU A 79 -0.57 -11.36 -1.69
C LEU A 79 0.34 -12.58 -1.50
N PHE A 80 1.20 -12.89 -2.48
CA PHE A 80 2.10 -14.05 -2.37
C PHE A 80 3.29 -13.81 -1.42
N GLU A 81 3.78 -12.57 -1.30
CA GLU A 81 4.75 -12.19 -0.27
C GLU A 81 4.20 -12.45 1.15
N CYS A 82 2.92 -12.12 1.38
CA CYS A 82 2.25 -12.38 2.65
C CYS A 82 2.10 -13.88 2.96
N LEU A 83 1.97 -14.74 1.94
CA LEU A 83 1.90 -16.19 2.12
C LEU A 83 3.27 -16.82 2.40
N GLY A 84 4.34 -16.24 1.86
CA GLY A 84 5.73 -16.66 2.05
C GLY A 84 6.13 -18.00 1.40
N SER A 85 5.18 -18.89 1.12
CA SER A 85 5.43 -20.19 0.47
C SER A 85 4.23 -20.67 -0.35
N ALA A 86 4.50 -21.34 -1.47
CA ALA A 86 3.48 -22.05 -2.26
C ALA A 86 2.87 -23.26 -1.52
N SER A 87 3.51 -23.73 -0.45
CA SER A 87 2.97 -24.78 0.42
C SER A 87 2.00 -24.26 1.47
N HIS A 88 1.78 -22.94 1.57
CA HIS A 88 0.86 -22.35 2.54
C HIS A 88 -0.56 -22.86 2.31
N GLU A 89 -1.30 -23.19 3.37
CA GLU A 89 -2.65 -23.77 3.26
C GLU A 89 -3.63 -22.90 2.44
N ALA A 90 -3.51 -21.58 2.58
CA ALA A 90 -4.29 -20.60 1.86
C ALA A 90 -3.85 -20.36 0.39
N PHE A 91 -2.72 -20.95 -0.06
CA PHE A 91 -2.16 -20.67 -1.39
C PHE A 91 -3.16 -20.93 -2.51
N LYS A 92 -3.79 -22.11 -2.52
CA LYS A 92 -4.79 -22.45 -3.56
C LYS A 92 -5.97 -21.50 -3.55
N ALA A 93 -6.45 -21.10 -2.38
CA ALA A 93 -7.57 -20.17 -2.26
C ALA A 93 -7.20 -18.79 -2.83
N ILE A 94 -6.04 -18.24 -2.47
CA ILE A 94 -5.56 -16.96 -3.01
C ILE A 94 -5.28 -17.04 -4.51
N ALA A 95 -4.62 -18.10 -4.97
CA ALA A 95 -4.32 -18.29 -6.40
C ALA A 95 -5.59 -18.32 -7.26
N THR A 96 -6.73 -18.77 -6.74
CA THR A 96 -8.01 -18.71 -7.48
C THR A 96 -8.65 -17.32 -7.58
N LEU A 97 -8.20 -16.36 -6.75
CA LEU A 97 -8.67 -14.97 -6.79
C LEU A 97 -7.87 -14.12 -7.79
N ILE A 98 -6.63 -14.53 -8.09
CA ILE A 98 -5.79 -13.97 -9.15
C ILE A 98 -6.21 -14.61 -10.50
N LYS A 99 -6.33 -13.82 -11.57
CA LYS A 99 -6.70 -14.30 -12.91
C LYS A 99 -5.67 -13.86 -13.95
#